data_AF-A0A1K1MX47-F1
#
_entry.id   AF-A0A1K1MX47-F1
#
_cell.length_a   1.000
_cell.length_b   1.000
_cell.length_c   1.000
_cell.angle_alpha   90.00
_cell.angle_beta   90.00
_cell.angle_gamma   90.00
#
_symmetry.space_group_name_H-M   'P 1'
#
loop_
_entity.id
_entity.type
_entity.pdbx_description
1 polymer ?
#
loop_
_entity_poly.entity_id
_entity_poly.type
_entity_poly.pdbx_seq_one_letter_code
_entity_poly.pdbx_strand_id
1 'polypeptide(L)'
;MSNNFPNLRDAPLTSIQVEWAEKVARLDLEHSWPPIRGSLEFRGLRKFSASLEDEWGPSALVSAVKTEQVDDGVHVVIEMQSGDAIDILANSYELVPR
;
A
#
# COMPACT_ATOMS: atom_id res chain seq x y z
N MET A 1 12.38 16.87 1.16
CA MET A 1 13.08 15.57 1.18
C MET A 1 12.22 14.63 0.38
N SER A 2 12.75 14.05 -0.70
CA SER A 2 12.03 13.03 -1.47
C SER A 2 11.84 11.81 -0.57
N ASN A 3 10.61 11.62 -0.06
CA ASN A 3 10.21 10.36 0.57
C ASN A 3 10.27 9.30 -0.52
N ASN A 4 11.43 8.65 -0.67
CA ASN A 4 11.60 7.53 -1.57
C ASN A 4 10.78 6.39 -0.98
N PHE A 5 9.60 6.19 -1.56
CA PHE A 5 8.81 5.00 -1.35
C PHE A 5 9.69 3.77 -1.68
N PRO A 6 9.74 2.74 -0.82
CA PRO A 6 10.54 1.56 -1.09
C PRO A 6 10.11 0.93 -2.42
N ASN A 7 11.06 0.42 -3.21
CA ASN A 7 10.69 -0.29 -4.43
C ASN A 7 9.94 -1.57 -4.03
N LEU A 8 8.62 -1.57 -4.23
CA LEU A 8 7.73 -2.70 -3.95
C LEU A 8 7.37 -3.47 -5.21
N ARG A 9 7.99 -3.17 -6.35
CA ARG A 9 7.69 -3.88 -7.59
C ARG A 9 7.91 -5.39 -7.40
N ASP A 10 6.96 -6.17 -7.89
CA ASP A 10 6.94 -7.64 -7.78
C ASP A 10 6.77 -8.17 -6.34
N ALA A 11 6.49 -7.31 -5.35
CA ALA A 11 6.12 -7.74 -4.00
C ALA A 11 4.68 -8.29 -3.99
N PRO A 12 4.42 -9.51 -3.49
CA PRO A 12 3.06 -9.97 -3.27
C PRO A 12 2.41 -9.19 -2.15
N LEU A 13 1.18 -8.74 -2.40
CA LEU A 13 0.30 -8.20 -1.39
C LEU A 13 -0.50 -9.35 -0.76
N THR A 14 -0.19 -9.65 0.49
CA THR A 14 -0.67 -10.86 1.18
C THR A 14 -1.86 -10.61 2.09
N SER A 15 -2.05 -9.36 2.53
CA SER A 15 -3.20 -8.97 3.36
C SER A 15 -3.50 -7.50 3.23
N ILE A 16 -4.79 -7.17 3.28
CA ILE A 16 -5.30 -5.82 3.53
C ILE A 16 -6.08 -5.86 4.83
N GLN A 17 -5.82 -4.90 5.72
CA GLN A 17 -6.66 -4.63 6.87
C GLN A 17 -6.98 -3.14 6.92
N VAL A 18 -8.25 -2.81 7.12
CA VAL A 18 -8.71 -1.42 7.22
C VAL A 18 -9.51 -1.28 8.51
N GLU A 19 -9.01 -0.44 9.42
CA GLU A 19 -9.62 -0.15 10.70
C GLU A 19 -10.12 1.30 10.71
N TRP A 20 -11.38 1.49 10.30
CA TRP A 20 -11.97 2.81 10.11
C TRP A 20 -12.08 3.61 11.41
N ALA A 21 -12.36 2.96 12.53
CA ALA A 21 -12.47 3.62 13.83
C ALA A 21 -11.13 4.25 14.26
N GLU A 22 -10.03 3.52 14.03
CA GLU A 22 -8.66 3.97 14.33
C GLU A 22 -8.05 4.83 13.22
N LYS A 23 -8.75 4.94 12.07
CA LYS A 23 -8.27 5.59 10.85
C LYS A 23 -6.91 5.02 10.40
N VAL A 24 -6.82 3.70 10.33
CA VAL A 24 -5.62 2.97 9.92
C VAL A 24 -5.93 2.03 8.75
N ALA A 25 -5.02 1.97 7.77
CA ALA A 25 -4.97 0.88 6.80
C ALA A 25 -3.60 0.21 6.86
N ARG A 26 -3.58 -1.11 6.72
CA ARG A 26 -2.37 -1.93 6.76
C ARG A 26 -2.36 -2.85 5.54
N LEU A 27 -1.26 -2.79 4.78
CA LEU A 27 -1.00 -3.67 3.65
C LEU A 27 0.22 -4.53 3.97
N ASP A 28 0.03 -5.83 4.12
CA ASP A 28 1.13 -6.76 4.38
C ASP A 28 1.75 -7.23 3.08
N LEU A 29 3.05 -6.97 2.93
CA LEU A 29 3.82 -7.25 1.72
C LEU A 29 4.97 -8.21 2.05
N GLU A 30 5.23 -9.12 1.12
CA GLU A 30 6.45 -9.90 1.11
C GLU A 30 7.29 -9.42 -0.09
N HIS A 31 8.58 -9.19 0.05
CA HIS A 31 9.46 -8.88 -1.07
C HIS A 31 10.68 -9.76 -0.94
N SER A 32 11.06 -10.42 -2.03
CA SER A 32 12.15 -11.38 -2.04
C SER A 32 13.55 -10.76 -2.18
N TRP A 33 13.69 -9.49 -2.61
CA TRP A 33 15.00 -8.86 -2.84
C TRP A 33 14.97 -7.32 -2.87
N PRO A 34 15.50 -6.63 -1.84
CA PRO A 34 15.95 -7.20 -0.56
C PRO A 34 14.77 -7.88 0.16
N PRO A 35 15.02 -8.90 1.00
CA PRO A 35 13.96 -9.55 1.77
C PRO A 35 13.30 -8.52 2.69
N ILE A 36 12.11 -8.06 2.31
CA ILE A 36 11.27 -7.18 3.12
C ILE A 36 10.01 -7.98 3.42
N ARG A 37 9.91 -8.47 4.65
CA ARG A 37 8.62 -8.82 5.21
C ARG A 37 8.18 -7.62 6.03
N GLY A 38 7.08 -7.01 5.66
CA GLY A 38 6.67 -5.79 6.31
C GLY A 38 5.25 -5.42 6.03
N SER A 39 4.83 -4.37 6.70
CA SER A 39 3.50 -3.81 6.59
C SER A 39 3.64 -2.35 6.21
N LEU A 40 3.00 -1.96 5.11
CA LEU A 40 2.80 -0.56 4.80
C LEU A 40 1.59 -0.09 5.61
N GLU A 41 1.85 0.70 6.64
CA GLU A 41 0.83 1.24 7.54
C GLU A 41 0.53 2.69 7.17
N PHE A 42 -0.76 2.99 7.02
CA PHE A 42 -1.30 4.32 6.76
C PHE A 42 -2.03 4.81 8.00
N ARG A 43 -1.70 6.01 8.48
CA ARG A 43 -2.31 6.61 9.68
C ARG A 43 -3.07 7.88 9.33
N GLY A 44 -4.17 8.13 10.03
CA GLY A 44 -5.07 9.24 9.70
C GLY A 44 -5.76 9.02 8.36
N LEU A 45 -6.20 7.77 8.10
CA LEU A 45 -6.91 7.36 6.90
C LEU A 45 -8.16 8.21 6.66
N ARG A 46 -8.29 8.71 5.42
CA ARG A 46 -9.40 9.54 4.94
C ARG A 46 -10.15 8.87 3.79
N LYS A 47 -9.43 8.12 2.96
CA LYS A 47 -9.97 7.34 1.84
C LYS A 47 -9.22 6.02 1.76
N PHE A 48 -9.97 4.96 1.50
CA PHE A 48 -9.45 3.69 1.05
C PHE A 48 -10.43 3.13 0.02
N SER A 49 -9.92 2.78 -1.16
CA SER A 49 -10.67 2.06 -2.18
C SER A 49 -9.76 1.05 -2.88
N ALA A 50 -10.31 -0.12 -3.15
CA ALA A 50 -9.64 -1.20 -3.84
C ALA A 50 -10.58 -1.69 -4.95
N SER A 51 -10.11 -1.78 -6.20
CA SER A 51 -10.81 -2.55 -7.22
C SER A 51 -10.57 -4.05 -6.96
N LEU A 52 -11.60 -4.85 -7.21
CA LEU A 52 -11.55 -6.30 -7.01
C LEU A 52 -12.07 -6.97 -8.29
N GLU A 53 -11.42 -6.70 -9.42
CA GLU A 53 -11.75 -7.42 -10.66
C GLU A 53 -11.21 -8.85 -10.61
N ASP A 54 -10.05 -9.06 -9.98
CA ASP A 54 -9.48 -10.37 -9.64
C ASP A 54 -9.36 -10.59 -8.13
N GLU A 55 -9.43 -11.85 -7.66
CA GLU A 55 -9.27 -12.19 -6.24
C GLU A 55 -7.86 -11.84 -5.73
N TRP A 56 -7.79 -11.14 -4.59
CA TRP A 56 -6.52 -10.77 -3.98
C TRP A 56 -5.93 -11.98 -3.26
N GLY A 57 -4.78 -12.44 -3.73
CA GLY A 57 -4.08 -13.62 -3.21
C GLY A 57 -2.58 -13.56 -3.46
N PRO A 58 -1.83 -14.66 -3.28
CA PRO A 58 -0.37 -14.68 -3.45
C PRO A 58 0.12 -14.24 -4.84
N SER A 59 -0.77 -14.22 -5.83
CA SER A 59 -0.55 -13.73 -7.20
C SER A 59 -0.78 -12.23 -7.38
N ALA A 60 -1.29 -11.52 -6.36
CA ALA A 60 -1.52 -10.07 -6.40
C ALA A 60 -0.18 -9.35 -6.22
N LEU A 61 0.54 -9.19 -7.33
CA LEU A 61 1.85 -8.55 -7.37
C LEU A 61 1.70 -7.05 -7.60
N VAL A 62 2.50 -6.26 -6.89
CA VAL A 62 2.60 -4.82 -7.13
C VAL A 62 3.35 -4.58 -8.45
N SER A 63 2.76 -3.77 -9.32
CA SER A 63 3.38 -3.27 -10.56
C SER A 63 4.12 -1.96 -10.29
N ALA A 64 3.44 -1.01 -9.64
CA ALA A 64 3.99 0.30 -9.34
C ALA A 64 3.33 0.90 -8.10
N VAL A 65 4.06 1.80 -7.43
CA VAL A 65 3.49 2.65 -6.39
C VAL A 65 3.72 4.10 -6.76
N LYS A 66 2.64 4.87 -6.79
CA LYS A 66 2.63 6.30 -7.04
C LYS A 66 2.31 7.00 -5.73
N THR A 67 3.06 8.04 -5.42
CA THR A 67 2.89 8.81 -4.19
C THR A 67 2.89 10.29 -4.53
N GLU A 68 1.88 11.00 -4.06
CA GLU A 68 1.73 12.44 -4.20
C GLU A 68 1.53 13.08 -2.82
N GLN A 69 2.27 14.16 -2.56
CA GLN A 69 2.01 14.99 -1.39
C GLN A 69 0.81 15.88 -1.70
N VAL A 70 -0.16 15.89 -0.81
CA VAL A 70 -1.35 16.73 -0.90
C VAL A 70 -1.42 17.64 0.33
N ASP A 71 -2.25 18.67 0.29
CA ASP A 71 -2.26 19.75 1.29
C ASP A 71 -2.22 19.30 2.75
N ASP A 72 -2.85 18.17 3.07
CA ASP A 72 -2.99 17.66 4.44
C ASP A 72 -2.67 16.16 4.55
N GLY A 73 -1.66 15.71 3.79
CA GLY A 73 -1.12 14.36 3.92
C GLY A 73 -0.56 13.80 2.62
N VAL A 74 -0.91 12.54 2.35
CA VAL A 74 -0.36 11.77 1.25
C VAL A 74 -1.45 11.01 0.52
N HIS A 75 -1.40 11.09 -0.81
CA HIS A 75 -2.17 10.23 -1.70
C HIS A 75 -1.25 9.13 -2.24
N VAL A 76 -1.64 7.88 -2.05
CA VAL A 76 -0.90 6.71 -2.52
C VAL A 76 -1.81 5.88 -3.41
N VAL A 77 -1.32 5.58 -4.62
CA VAL A 77 -1.95 4.64 -5.54
C VAL A 77 -1.01 3.48 -5.77
N ILE A 78 -1.45 2.27 -5.44
CA ILE A 78 -0.74 1.02 -5.66
C ILE A 78 -1.40 0.34 -6.84
N GLU A 79 -0.66 0.20 -7.94
CA GLU A 79 -1.10 -0.50 -9.14
C GLU A 79 -0.67 -1.96 -9.06
N MET A 80 -1.61 -2.87 -9.26
CA MET A 80 -1.38 -4.31 -9.27
C MET A 80 -1.11 -4.79 -10.70
N GLN A 81 -0.40 -5.91 -10.85
CA GLN A 81 -0.10 -6.50 -12.15
C GLN A 81 -1.35 -7.05 -12.87
N SER A 82 -2.43 -7.33 -12.14
CA SER A 82 -3.75 -7.67 -12.71
C SER A 82 -4.39 -6.51 -13.47
N GLY A 83 -3.99 -5.27 -13.17
CA GLY A 83 -4.69 -4.05 -13.60
C GLY A 83 -5.51 -3.41 -12.48
N ASP A 84 -5.67 -4.08 -11.34
CA ASP A 84 -6.34 -3.50 -10.16
C ASP A 84 -5.54 -2.35 -9.55
N ALA A 85 -6.23 -1.51 -8.77
CA ALA A 85 -5.61 -0.41 -8.04
C ALA A 85 -6.15 -0.27 -6.62
N ILE A 86 -5.24 0.09 -5.72
CA ILE A 86 -5.51 0.52 -4.34
C ILE A 86 -5.26 2.02 -4.27
N ASP A 87 -6.29 2.78 -3.91
CA ASP A 87 -6.24 4.23 -3.78
C ASP A 87 -6.47 4.62 -2.32
N ILE A 88 -5.47 5.28 -1.73
CA ILE A 88 -5.37 5.55 -0.30
C ILE A 88 -5.04 7.03 -0.09
N LEU A 89 -5.87 7.71 0.72
CA LEU A 89 -5.60 9.05 1.22
C LEU A 89 -5.43 8.99 2.74
N ALA A 90 -4.28 9.43 3.24
CA ALA A 90 -3.95 9.38 4.67
C ALA A 90 -3.10 10.59 5.08
N ASN A 91 -2.86 10.77 6.38
CA ASN A 91 -1.96 11.82 6.86
C ASN A 91 -0.49 11.44 6.65
N SER A 92 -0.17 10.17 6.89
CA SER A 92 1.19 9.63 6.76
C SER A 92 1.16 8.14 6.43
N TYR A 93 2.28 7.63 5.96
CA TYR A 93 2.53 6.20 5.80
C TYR A 93 3.92 5.85 6.33
N GLU A 94 4.09 4.60 6.74
CA GLU A 94 5.37 4.02 7.14
C GLU A 94 5.47 2.56 6.71
N LEU A 95 6.66 2.13 6.29
CA LEU A 95 6.96 0.71 6.11
C LEU A 95 7.49 0.16 7.44
N VAL A 96 6.70 -0.71 8.08
CA VAL A 96 7.05 -1.37 9.34
C VAL A 96 7.60 -2.77 9.04
N PRO A 97 8.89 -3.05 9.31
CA PRO A 97 9.44 -4.39 9.21
C PRO A 97 8.75 -5.37 10.17
N ARG A 98 8.54 -6.62 9.74
CA ARG A 98 8.02 -7.72 10.57
C ARG A 98 9.07 -8.79 10.82
#